data_AF-A0A2T9ZM99-F1
#
_entry.id   AF-A0A2T9ZM99-F1
#
_cell.length_a   1.000
_cell.length_b   1.000
_cell.length_c   1.000
_cell.angle_alpha   90.00
_cell.angle_beta   90.00
_cell.angle_gamma   90.00
#
_symmetry.space_group_name_H-M   'P 1'
#
loop_
_entity.id
_entity.type
_entity.pdbx_description
1 polymer ?
#
loop_
_entity_poly.entity_id
_entity_poly.type
_entity_poly.pdbx_seq_one_letter_code
_entity_poly.pdbx_strand_id
1 'polypeptide(L)'
;MLPILLGLVLAMLFGLMSFFVYGLEGLVNYPWIDAVFWGLIVTGAAITLINQAGQCLVCKFHKLITIKPFERYCNDLACAK
;
A
#
# COMPACT_ATOMS: atom_id res chain seq x y z
N MET A 1 -1.44 4.72 5.64
CA MET A 1 -1.30 3.47 6.42
C MET A 1 -2.43 2.47 6.13
N LEU A 2 -3.68 2.89 6.03
CA LEU A 2 -4.83 2.04 5.67
C LEU A 2 -4.68 1.15 4.40
N PRO A 3 -4.06 1.60 3.29
CA PRO A 3 -4.03 0.81 2.04
C PRO A 3 -3.07 -0.39 2.09
N ILE A 4 -1.90 -0.25 2.75
CA ILE A 4 -0.99 -1.38 3.00
C ILE A 4 -1.67 -2.44 3.85
N LEU A 5 -2.37 -2.02 4.91
CA LEU A 5 -3.06 -2.97 5.79
C LEU A 5 -4.09 -3.79 5.02
N LEU A 6 -4.85 -3.14 4.14
CA LEU A 6 -5.84 -3.79 3.30
C LEU A 6 -5.20 -4.79 2.32
N GLY A 7 -4.13 -4.40 1.63
CA GLY A 7 -3.38 -5.30 0.74
C GLY A 7 -2.78 -6.50 1.46
N LEU A 8 -2.25 -6.30 2.67
CA LEU A 8 -1.68 -7.37 3.48
C LEU A 8 -2.75 -8.37 3.97
N VAL A 9 -3.91 -7.86 4.41
CA VAL A 9 -5.04 -8.70 4.84
C VAL A 9 -5.57 -9.53 3.68
N LEU A 10 -5.72 -8.93 2.49
CA LEU A 10 -6.11 -9.64 1.28
C LEU A 10 -5.10 -10.71 0.89
N ALA A 11 -3.80 -10.43 0.96
CA ALA A 11 -2.74 -11.41 0.70
C ALA A 11 -2.79 -12.58 1.68
N MET A 12 -2.99 -12.30 2.99
CA MET A 12 -3.14 -13.35 4.01
C MET A 12 -4.38 -14.22 3.76
N LEU A 13 -5.53 -13.60 3.47
CA LEU A 13 -6.76 -14.35 3.15
C LEU A 13 -6.58 -15.22 1.91
N PHE A 14 -5.96 -14.67 0.86
CA PHE A 14 -5.67 -15.41 -0.37
C PHE A 14 -4.72 -16.59 -0.11
N GLY A 15 -3.63 -16.37 0.64
CA GLY A 15 -2.70 -17.43 1.01
C GLY A 15 -3.35 -18.53 1.84
N LEU A 16 -4.20 -18.16 2.81
CA LEU A 16 -4.93 -19.11 3.64
C LEU A 16 -5.91 -19.96 2.81
N MET A 17 -6.69 -19.33 1.94
CA MET A 17 -7.63 -20.03 1.06
C MET A 17 -6.89 -20.93 0.06
N SER A 18 -5.78 -20.46 -0.50
CA SER A 18 -4.95 -21.25 -1.42
C SER A 18 -4.37 -22.48 -0.72
N PHE A 19 -3.96 -22.36 0.54
CA PHE A 19 -3.51 -23.49 1.35
C PHE A 19 -4.64 -24.48 1.63
N PHE A 20 -5.86 -24.03 1.89
CA PHE A 20 -7.01 -24.94 2.09
C PHE A 20 -7.41 -25.68 0.81
N VAL A 21 -7.35 -25.03 -0.35
CA VAL A 21 -7.79 -25.62 -1.62
C VAL A 21 -6.71 -26.52 -2.24
N TYR A 22 -5.46 -26.06 -2.28
CA TYR A 22 -4.38 -26.73 -2.99
C TYR A 22 -3.37 -27.41 -2.05
N GLY A 23 -3.53 -27.27 -0.74
CA GLY A 23 -2.58 -27.78 0.25
C GLY A 23 -1.23 -27.06 0.20
N LEU A 24 -0.28 -27.58 0.99
CA LEU A 24 1.10 -27.09 0.97
C LEU A 24 1.78 -27.36 -0.38
N GLU A 25 1.49 -28.52 -0.99
CA GLU A 25 2.09 -28.91 -2.27
C GLU A 25 1.68 -27.99 -3.41
N GLY A 26 0.43 -27.54 -3.42
CA GLY A 26 -0.01 -26.57 -4.41
C GLY A 26 0.60 -25.19 -4.21
N LEU A 27 0.78 -24.76 -2.97
CA LEU A 27 1.40 -23.47 -2.67
C LEU A 27 2.85 -23.40 -3.18
N VAL A 28 3.57 -24.52 -3.17
CA VAL A 28 4.97 -24.61 -3.63
C VAL A 28 5.08 -24.88 -5.13
N ASN A 29 4.20 -25.72 -5.69
CA ASN A 29 4.31 -26.15 -7.08
C ASN A 29 3.59 -25.24 -8.09
N TYR A 30 2.66 -24.39 -7.64
CA TYR A 30 1.94 -23.47 -8.52
C TYR A 30 2.51 -22.04 -8.45
N PRO A 31 3.40 -21.64 -9.38
CA PRO A 31 4.04 -20.32 -9.36
C PRO A 31 3.05 -19.16 -9.54
N TRP A 32 1.85 -19.43 -10.08
CA TRP A 32 0.82 -18.41 -10.21
C TRP A 32 0.24 -17.98 -8.84
N ILE A 33 0.21 -18.88 -7.85
CA ILE A 33 -0.27 -18.55 -6.50
C ILE A 33 0.70 -17.57 -5.85
N ASP A 34 2.00 -17.85 -5.96
CA ASP A 34 3.05 -16.96 -5.46
C ASP A 34 2.99 -15.58 -6.14
N ALA A 35 2.82 -15.55 -7.47
CA ALA A 35 2.69 -14.30 -8.21
C ALA A 35 1.48 -13.45 -7.75
N VAL A 36 0.32 -14.07 -7.50
CA VAL A 36 -0.87 -13.36 -7.00
C VAL A 36 -0.67 -12.87 -5.57
N PHE A 37 -0.08 -13.70 -4.71
CA PHE A 37 0.20 -13.33 -3.32
C PHE A 37 1.11 -12.10 -3.24
N TRP A 38 2.23 -12.11 -3.97
CA TRP A 38 3.12 -10.95 -4.04
C TRP A 38 2.49 -9.76 -4.74
N GLY A 39 1.68 -9.99 -5.78
CA GLY A 39 0.95 -8.94 -6.48
C GLY A 39 0.04 -8.13 -5.56
N LEU A 40 -0.69 -8.80 -4.66
CA LEU A 40 -1.57 -8.16 -3.67
C LEU A 40 -0.78 -7.27 -2.69
N ILE A 41 0.36 -7.77 -2.20
CA ILE A 41 1.24 -7.01 -1.30
C ILE A 41 1.83 -5.79 -2.01
N VAL A 42 2.40 -5.99 -3.19
CA VAL A 42 3.02 -4.91 -3.99
C VAL A 42 1.98 -3.85 -4.34
N THR A 43 0.76 -4.24 -4.69
CA THR A 43 -0.32 -3.29 -5.00
C THR A 43 -0.68 -2.44 -3.78
N GLY A 44 -0.85 -3.05 -2.60
CA GLY A 44 -1.13 -2.30 -1.36
C GLY A 44 0.01 -1.35 -0.98
N ALA A 45 1.26 -1.79 -1.16
CA ALA A 45 2.44 -0.97 -0.95
C ALA A 45 2.53 0.18 -1.96
N ALA A 46 2.33 -0.07 -3.24
CA ALA A 46 2.34 0.93 -4.30
C ALA A 46 1.27 2.00 -4.08
N ILE A 47 0.04 1.62 -3.73
CA ILE A 47 -1.03 2.59 -3.42
C ILE A 47 -0.64 3.45 -2.22
N THR A 48 -0.02 2.87 -1.18
CA THR A 48 0.40 3.66 -0.02
C THR A 48 1.55 4.60 -0.35
N LEU A 49 2.51 4.18 -1.16
CA LEU A 49 3.59 5.02 -1.65
C LEU A 49 3.05 6.16 -2.52
N ILE A 50 2.13 5.87 -3.44
CA ILE A 50 1.47 6.90 -4.27
C ILE A 50 0.69 7.88 -3.40
N ASN A 51 -0.03 7.40 -2.39
CA ASN A 51 -0.79 8.28 -1.51
C ASN A 51 0.13 9.17 -0.66
N GLN A 52 1.22 8.62 -0.10
CA GLN A 52 2.21 9.41 0.64
C GLN A 52 2.95 10.41 -0.28
N ALA A 53 3.45 9.96 -1.44
CA ALA A 53 4.15 10.81 -2.39
C ALA A 53 3.22 11.90 -2.97
N GLY A 54 1.97 11.55 -3.28
CA GLY A 54 0.95 12.47 -3.74
C GLY A 54 0.61 13.52 -2.70
N GLN A 55 0.40 13.12 -1.44
CA GLN A 55 0.18 14.06 -0.33
C GLN A 55 1.38 15.00 -0.12
N CYS A 56 2.61 14.48 -0.18
CA CYS A 56 3.81 15.32 -0.10
C CYS A 56 3.96 16.28 -1.28
N LEU A 57 3.68 15.83 -2.51
CA LEU A 57 3.73 16.66 -3.72
C LEU A 57 2.68 17.77 -3.69
N VAL A 58 1.45 17.45 -3.27
CA VAL A 58 0.37 18.43 -3.10
C VAL A 58 0.77 19.47 -2.05
N CYS A 59 1.33 19.06 -0.91
CA CYS A 59 1.85 20.00 0.10
C CYS A 59 2.99 20.90 -0.44
N LYS A 60 3.90 20.35 -1.26
CA LYS A 60 5.00 21.12 -1.88
C LYS A 60 4.48 22.15 -2.89
N PHE A 61 3.52 21.78 -3.73
CA PHE A 61 2.85 22.70 -4.66
C PHE A 61 2.01 23.75 -3.94
N HIS A 62 1.33 23.37 -2.85
CA HIS A 62 0.50 24.28 -2.08
C HIS A 62 1.33 25.31 -1.29
N LYS A 63 2.51 24.95 -0.80
CA LYS A 63 3.48 25.90 -0.23
C LYS A 63 3.90 26.98 -1.24
N LEU A 64 3.86 26.67 -2.54
CA LEU A 64 4.11 27.64 -3.61
C LEU A 64 2.93 28.62 -3.81
N ILE A 65 1.72 28.27 -3.38
CA ILE A 65 0.46 29.01 -3.66
C ILE A 65 -0.11 29.71 -2.41
N THR A 66 0.53 29.58 -1.23
CA THR A 66 0.31 30.41 -0.03
C THR A 66 -1.15 30.55 0.44
N ILE A 67 -1.84 29.43 0.68
CA ILE A 67 -3.19 29.45 1.29
C ILE A 67 -3.07 28.99 2.76
N LYS A 68 -3.34 29.89 3.72
CA LYS A 68 -3.05 29.74 5.16
C LYS A 68 -3.76 28.61 5.95
N PRO A 69 -4.95 28.09 5.61
CA PRO A 69 -5.64 27.13 6.49
C PRO A 69 -5.07 25.71 6.45
N PHE A 70 -4.24 25.37 5.45
CA PHE A 70 -3.75 24.00 5.22
C PHE A 70 -2.34 23.72 5.75
N GLU A 71 -1.63 24.73 6.29
CA GLU A 71 -0.25 24.56 6.79
C GLU A 71 -0.14 23.57 7.95
N ARG A 72 -1.15 23.48 8.81
CA ARG A 72 -1.13 22.60 9.99
C ARG A 72 -1.20 21.12 9.61
N TYR A 73 -1.94 20.78 8.55
CA TYR A 73 -2.04 19.40 8.04
C TYR A 73 -0.76 18.93 7.34
N CYS A 74 -0.09 19.84 6.62
CA CYS A 74 1.17 19.51 5.94
C CYS A 74 2.38 19.39 6.88
N ASN A 75 2.39 20.08 8.03
CA ASN A 75 3.47 19.98 9.02
C ASN A 75 3.38 18.72 9.90
N ASP A 76 2.19 18.14 10.08
CA ASP A 76 1.98 16.89 10.83
C ASP A 76 2.37 15.65 10.00
N LEU A 77 2.31 15.76 8.67
CA LEU A 77 2.82 14.76 7.76
C LEU A 77 4.35 14.90 7.68
N ALA A 78 5.08 13.80 7.90
CA ALA A 78 6.54 13.71 7.88
C ALA A 78 7.20 13.96 6.50
N CYS A 79 6.59 14.80 5.65
CA CYS A 79 7.07 15.17 4.32
C CYS A 79 8.22 16.20 4.32
N ALA A 80 8.76 16.54 5.50
CA ALA A 80 9.87 17.47 5.64
C ALA A 80 10.91 16.94 6.65
N LYS A 81 11.65 15.90 6.26
CA LYS A 81 13.05 15.79 6.61
C LYS A 81 13.83 15.19 5.46
#